data_AF-A0A4U3LBM6-F1
#
_entry.id   AF-A0A4U3LBM6-F1
#
_cell.length_a   1.000
_cell.length_b   1.000
_cell.length_c   1.000
_cell.angle_alpha   90.00
_cell.angle_beta   90.00
_cell.angle_gamma   90.00
#
_symmetry.space_group_name_H-M   'P 1'
#
loop_
_entity.id
_entity.type
_entity.pdbx_description
1 polymer ?
#
loop_
_entity_poly.entity_id
_entity_poly.type
_entity_poly.pdbx_seq_one_letter_code
_entity_poly.pdbx_strand_id
1 'polypeptide(L)'
;MERSNRNKKSSKKPLILGVSALVLIAAAGGGYYAYSQWQAKQELAEAKKTATTFLNVLSKQEFDKLPSVVQEASLKKNGYDTKSVVEKYQAIYSGIQAEGVKASDVQVKKAKDNQYTFTYKLSMSTPLGEMK
;
A
#
# COMPACT_ATOMS: atom_id res chain seq x y z
N MET A 1 39.49 63.75 -35.92
CA MET A 1 39.55 63.11 -34.59
C MET A 1 38.17 63.35 -33.98
N GLU A 2 37.30 62.39 -33.63
CA GLU A 2 37.48 61.11 -32.95
C GLU A 2 36.19 60.28 -33.18
N ARG A 3 36.28 58.98 -33.49
CA ARG A 3 35.11 58.10 -33.69
C ARG A 3 34.80 57.36 -32.38
N SER A 4 33.69 57.71 -31.74
CA SER A 4 33.20 57.08 -30.51
C SER A 4 32.63 55.67 -30.80
N ASN A 5 33.41 54.64 -30.45
CA ASN A 5 32.95 53.24 -30.44
C ASN A 5 32.18 52.95 -29.13
N ARG A 6 30.85 52.84 -29.21
CA ARG A 6 30.04 52.31 -28.10
C ARG A 6 30.06 50.78 -28.15
N ASN A 7 30.88 50.19 -27.29
CA ASN A 7 30.95 48.75 -27.07
C ASN A 7 29.66 48.28 -26.36
N LYS A 8 28.73 47.69 -27.11
CA LYS A 8 27.47 47.13 -26.56
C LYS A 8 27.79 45.80 -25.86
N LYS A 9 28.15 45.87 -24.57
CA LYS A 9 28.36 44.70 -23.71
C LYS A 9 27.04 43.93 -23.60
N SER A 10 26.93 42.80 -24.29
CA SER A 10 25.76 41.92 -24.18
C SER A 10 25.67 41.37 -22.76
N SER A 11 24.70 41.86 -21.99
CA SER A 11 24.47 41.36 -20.65
C SER A 11 23.93 39.93 -20.76
N LYS A 12 24.70 38.92 -20.35
CA LYS A 12 24.22 37.52 -20.25
C LYS A 12 23.18 37.29 -19.12
N LYS A 13 22.75 38.37 -18.47
CA LYS A 13 21.78 38.40 -17.37
C LYS A 13 20.42 37.74 -17.70
N PRO A 14 19.78 37.94 -18.88
CA PRO A 14 18.50 37.28 -19.18
C PRO A 14 18.66 35.78 -19.49
N LEU A 15 19.85 35.32 -19.92
CA LEU A 15 20.12 33.90 -20.15
C LEU A 15 20.26 33.14 -18.81
N ILE A 16 20.93 33.75 -17.82
CA ILE A 16 21.13 33.15 -16.49
C ILE A 16 19.81 33.11 -15.70
N LEU A 17 18.96 34.14 -15.83
CA LEU A 17 17.62 34.18 -15.23
C LEU A 17 16.65 33.17 -15.86
N GLY A 18 16.74 32.93 -17.18
CA GLY A 18 15.91 31.92 -17.85
C GLY A 18 16.28 30.48 -17.46
N VAL A 19 17.57 30.18 -17.29
CA VAL A 19 18.05 28.85 -16.89
C VAL A 19 17.73 28.56 -15.42
N SER A 20 17.82 29.53 -14.51
CA SER A 20 17.47 29.31 -13.10
C SER A 20 15.98 29.04 -12.89
N ALA A 21 15.10 29.72 -13.64
CA ALA A 21 13.65 29.49 -13.60
C ALA A 21 13.28 28.09 -14.14
N LEU A 22 13.93 27.63 -15.22
CA LEU A 22 13.72 26.29 -15.78
C LEU A 22 14.17 25.17 -14.82
N VAL A 23 15.29 25.36 -14.12
CA VAL A 23 15.79 24.40 -13.11
C VAL A 23 14.84 24.31 -11.92
N LEU A 24 14.26 25.42 -11.46
CA LEU A 24 13.29 25.43 -10.36
C LEU A 24 11.97 24.74 -10.74
N ILE A 25 11.48 24.94 -11.97
CA ILE A 25 10.28 24.26 -12.47
C ILE A 25 10.54 22.76 -12.67
N ALA A 26 11.71 22.38 -13.18
CA ALA A 26 12.12 20.98 -13.31
C ALA A 26 12.33 20.30 -11.96
N ALA A 27 12.86 21.00 -10.95
CA ALA A 27 13.02 20.50 -9.59
C ALA A 27 11.67 20.36 -8.87
N ALA A 28 10.73 21.30 -9.08
CA ALA A 28 9.38 21.20 -8.55
C ALA A 28 8.58 20.06 -9.20
N GLY A 29 8.64 19.92 -10.53
CA GLY A 29 7.97 18.84 -11.26
C GLY A 29 8.59 17.47 -11.02
N GLY A 30 9.93 17.38 -11.04
CA GLY A 30 10.68 16.15 -10.78
C GLY A 30 10.62 15.73 -9.31
N GLY A 31 10.67 16.68 -8.38
CA GLY A 31 10.52 16.45 -6.94
C GLY A 31 9.12 15.97 -6.56
N TYR A 32 8.06 16.59 -7.13
CA TYR A 32 6.68 16.16 -6.91
C TYR A 32 6.42 14.76 -7.49
N TYR A 33 6.90 14.48 -8.71
CA TYR A 33 6.76 13.16 -9.32
C TYR A 33 7.50 12.07 -8.52
N ALA A 34 8.75 12.33 -8.10
CA ALA A 34 9.51 11.41 -7.26
C ALA A 34 8.84 11.17 -5.90
N TYR A 35 8.33 12.22 -5.26
CA TYR A 35 7.62 12.12 -3.98
C TYR A 35 6.31 11.32 -4.10
N SER A 36 5.51 11.59 -5.14
CA SER A 36 4.25 10.86 -5.39
C SER A 36 4.49 9.36 -5.64
N GLN A 37 5.56 9.01 -6.37
CA GLN A 37 5.98 7.63 -6.61
C GLN A 37 6.48 6.95 -5.33
N TRP A 38 7.22 7.67 -4.48
CA TRP A 38 7.69 7.15 -3.21
C TRP A 38 6.53 6.88 -2.23
N GLN A 39 5.59 7.83 -2.12
CA GLN A 39 4.40 7.68 -1.30
C GLN A 39 3.52 6.52 -1.76
N ALA A 40 3.26 6.40 -3.06
CA ALA A 40 2.49 5.29 -3.61
C ALA A 40 3.14 3.92 -3.35
N LYS A 41 4.47 3.83 -3.39
CA LYS A 41 5.22 2.62 -3.01
C LYS A 41 5.07 2.30 -1.52
N GLN A 42 5.11 3.33 -0.67
CA GLN A 42 4.96 3.17 0.77
C GLN A 42 3.54 2.71 1.15
N GLU A 43 2.50 3.34 0.59
CA GLU A 43 1.11 2.91 0.78
C GLU A 43 0.91 1.45 0.33
N LEU A 44 1.47 1.07 -0.83
CA LEU A 44 1.39 -0.30 -1.31
C LEU A 44 2.13 -1.29 -0.38
N ALA A 45 3.27 -0.88 0.20
CA ALA A 45 4.02 -1.70 1.14
C ALA A 45 3.23 -1.91 2.45
N GLU A 46 2.57 -0.87 2.95
CA GLU A 46 1.68 -0.98 4.12
C GLU A 46 0.47 -1.85 3.85
N ALA A 47 -0.17 -1.70 2.68
CA ALA A 47 -1.27 -2.57 2.28
C ALA A 47 -0.84 -4.06 2.19
N LYS A 48 0.34 -4.33 1.64
CA LYS A 48 0.96 -5.67 1.64
C LYS A 48 1.23 -6.20 3.04
N LYS A 49 1.75 -5.35 3.93
CA LYS A 49 1.99 -5.70 5.33
C LYS A 49 0.70 -6.09 6.03
N THR A 50 -0.36 -5.28 5.92
CA THR A 50 -1.66 -5.57 6.53
C THR A 50 -2.27 -6.86 5.99
N ALA A 51 -2.27 -7.07 4.67
CA ALA A 51 -2.74 -8.31 4.06
C ALA A 51 -1.96 -9.54 4.56
N THR A 52 -0.63 -9.41 4.66
CA THR A 52 0.23 -10.49 5.17
C THR A 52 -0.03 -10.77 6.66
N THR A 53 -0.21 -9.73 7.48
CA THR A 53 -0.55 -9.91 8.90
C THR A 53 -1.90 -10.58 9.07
N PHE A 54 -2.92 -10.18 8.29
CA PHE A 54 -4.22 -10.85 8.28
C PHE A 54 -4.10 -12.35 7.94
N LEU A 55 -3.35 -12.68 6.88
CA LEU A 55 -3.14 -14.08 6.48
C LEU A 55 -2.32 -14.86 7.50
N ASN A 56 -1.37 -14.22 8.19
CA ASN A 56 -0.61 -14.84 9.27
C ASN A 56 -1.51 -15.15 10.48
N VAL A 57 -2.43 -14.24 10.83
CA VAL A 57 -3.42 -14.46 11.88
C VAL A 57 -4.27 -15.69 11.54
N LEU A 58 -4.74 -15.82 10.30
CA LEU A 58 -5.49 -17.01 9.86
C LEU A 58 -4.64 -18.28 9.85
N SER A 59 -3.40 -18.20 9.35
CA SER A 59 -2.51 -19.37 9.19
C SER A 59 -2.05 -19.92 10.55
N LYS A 60 -1.78 -19.03 11.51
CA LYS A 60 -1.38 -19.40 12.88
C LYS A 60 -2.57 -19.59 13.83
N GLN A 61 -3.79 -19.37 13.35
CA GLN A 61 -5.03 -19.44 14.15
C GLN A 61 -5.02 -18.50 15.37
N GLU A 62 -4.32 -17.35 15.26
CA GLU A 62 -4.24 -16.32 16.30
C GLU A 62 -5.46 -15.40 16.25
N PHE A 63 -6.67 -15.99 16.33
CA PHE A 63 -7.91 -15.28 16.04
C PHE A 63 -8.19 -14.12 16.97
N ASP A 64 -7.67 -14.13 18.19
CA ASP A 64 -7.68 -13.02 19.14
C ASP A 64 -7.12 -11.72 18.54
N LYS A 65 -6.25 -11.81 17.54
CA LYS A 65 -5.65 -10.67 16.83
C LYS A 65 -6.48 -10.19 15.63
N LEU A 66 -7.52 -10.93 15.19
CA LEU A 66 -8.36 -10.52 14.05
C LEU A 66 -8.91 -9.10 14.18
N PRO A 67 -9.42 -8.65 15.35
CA PRO A 67 -9.94 -7.29 15.49
C PRO A 67 -8.91 -6.18 15.19
N SER A 68 -7.61 -6.48 15.31
CA SER A 68 -6.54 -5.51 15.02
C SER A 68 -6.20 -5.36 13.53
N VAL A 69 -6.68 -6.27 12.68
CA VAL A 69 -6.37 -6.33 11.24
C VAL A 69 -7.60 -6.19 10.36
N VAL A 70 -8.76 -5.89 10.95
CA VAL A 70 -10.02 -5.62 10.27
C VAL A 70 -10.62 -4.30 10.74
N GLN A 71 -11.49 -3.71 9.92
CA GLN A 71 -12.16 -2.47 10.28
C GLN A 71 -13.40 -2.75 11.15
N GLU A 72 -13.47 -2.12 12.32
CA GLU A 72 -14.59 -2.27 13.26
C GLU A 72 -15.95 -1.87 12.63
N ALA A 73 -15.97 -0.80 11.83
CA ALA A 73 -17.18 -0.37 11.12
C ALA A 73 -17.72 -1.47 10.19
N SER A 74 -16.83 -2.22 9.54
CA SER A 74 -17.20 -3.35 8.68
C SER A 74 -17.76 -4.52 9.49
N LEU A 75 -17.22 -4.80 10.69
CA LEU A 75 -17.79 -5.82 11.58
C LEU A 75 -19.23 -5.47 11.96
N LYS A 76 -19.43 -4.25 12.48
CA LYS A 76 -20.75 -3.74 12.92
C LYS A 76 -21.77 -3.78 11.78
N LYS A 77 -21.39 -3.33 10.59
CA LYS A 77 -22.24 -3.38 9.39
C LYS A 77 -22.68 -4.80 9.03
N ASN A 78 -21.85 -5.80 9.32
CA ASN A 78 -22.13 -7.21 9.06
C ASN A 78 -22.74 -7.95 10.27
N GLY A 79 -23.17 -7.23 11.31
CA GLY A 79 -23.81 -7.82 12.49
C GLY A 79 -22.83 -8.52 13.44
N TYR A 80 -21.54 -8.21 13.37
CA TYR A 80 -20.52 -8.71 14.27
C TYR A 80 -19.98 -7.59 15.16
N ASP A 81 -19.56 -7.98 16.36
CA ASP A 81 -18.64 -7.21 17.19
C ASP A 81 -17.24 -7.87 17.20
N THR A 82 -16.31 -7.28 17.94
CA THR A 82 -14.93 -7.79 18.03
C THR A 82 -14.85 -9.18 18.67
N LYS A 83 -15.77 -9.53 19.56
CA LYS A 83 -15.77 -10.82 20.26
C LYS A 83 -16.34 -11.92 19.37
N SER A 84 -17.52 -11.70 18.79
CA SER A 84 -18.23 -12.65 17.94
C SER A 84 -17.46 -13.00 16.66
N VAL A 85 -16.67 -12.08 16.09
CA VAL A 85 -15.80 -12.44 14.96
C VAL A 85 -14.69 -13.41 15.38
N VAL A 86 -14.10 -13.24 16.56
CA VAL A 86 -13.08 -14.14 17.09
C VAL A 86 -13.68 -15.52 17.35
N GLU A 87 -14.82 -15.56 18.06
CA GLU A 87 -15.54 -16.80 18.37
C GLU A 87 -15.96 -17.54 17.10
N LYS A 88 -16.40 -16.82 16.06
CA LYS A 88 -16.76 -17.40 14.77
C LYS A 88 -15.60 -18.14 14.13
N TYR A 89 -14.43 -17.51 14.02
CA TYR A 89 -13.27 -18.14 13.38
C TYR A 89 -12.73 -19.31 14.20
N GLN A 90 -12.70 -19.18 15.54
CA GLN A 90 -12.37 -20.29 16.45
C GLN A 90 -13.32 -21.47 16.25
N ALA A 91 -14.64 -21.24 16.30
CA ALA A 91 -15.63 -22.29 16.16
C ALA A 91 -15.54 -23.01 14.80
N ILE A 92 -15.35 -22.26 13.71
CA ILE A 92 -15.22 -22.84 12.37
C ILE A 92 -13.94 -23.67 12.27
N TYR A 93 -12.77 -23.11 12.61
CA TYR A 93 -11.49 -23.80 12.42
C TYR A 93 -11.37 -25.01 13.35
N SER A 94 -11.80 -24.90 14.61
CA SER A 94 -11.83 -26.05 15.52
C SER A 94 -12.87 -27.08 15.09
N GLY A 95 -14.05 -26.64 14.64
CA GLY A 95 -15.13 -27.52 14.21
C GLY A 95 -14.78 -28.38 13.00
N ILE A 96 -14.05 -27.82 12.03
CA ILE A 96 -13.53 -28.57 10.88
C ILE A 96 -12.17 -29.21 11.15
N GLN A 97 -11.61 -29.03 12.35
CA GLN A 97 -10.25 -29.45 12.73
C GLN A 97 -9.22 -29.02 11.67
N ALA A 98 -9.24 -27.72 11.34
CA ALA A 98 -8.34 -27.14 10.37
C ALA A 98 -6.89 -27.19 10.89
N GLU A 99 -6.01 -27.78 10.09
CA GLU A 99 -4.58 -27.87 10.38
C GLU A 99 -3.76 -27.42 9.17
N GLY A 100 -2.48 -27.07 9.42
CA GLY A 100 -1.54 -26.77 8.35
C GLY A 100 -1.96 -25.61 7.44
N VAL A 101 -2.73 -24.65 7.98
CA VAL A 101 -3.28 -23.52 7.22
C VAL A 101 -2.14 -22.67 6.65
N LYS A 102 -2.13 -22.49 5.33
CA LYS A 102 -1.08 -21.78 4.59
C LYS A 102 -1.69 -20.87 3.53
N ALA A 103 -1.24 -19.62 3.52
CA ALA A 103 -1.54 -18.69 2.44
C ALA A 103 -0.43 -18.70 1.37
N SER A 104 -0.84 -18.64 0.10
CA SER A 104 0.06 -18.53 -1.05
C SER A 104 -0.52 -17.60 -2.12
N ASP A 105 0.26 -17.31 -3.16
CA ASP A 105 -0.14 -16.44 -4.29
C ASP A 105 -0.71 -15.08 -3.86
N VAL A 106 -0.15 -14.50 -2.78
CA VAL A 106 -0.60 -13.23 -2.23
C VAL A 106 -0.22 -12.08 -3.17
N GLN A 107 -1.23 -11.39 -3.69
CA GLN A 107 -1.05 -10.22 -4.53
C GLN A 107 -1.82 -9.05 -3.94
N VAL A 108 -1.22 -7.86 -3.96
CA VAL A 108 -1.87 -6.60 -3.58
C VAL A 108 -1.71 -5.63 -4.72
N LYS A 109 -2.82 -5.05 -5.17
CA LYS A 109 -2.88 -4.09 -6.27
C LYS A 109 -3.67 -2.87 -5.82
N LYS A 110 -3.22 -1.68 -6.24
CA LYS A 110 -3.98 -0.44 -6.06
C LYS A 110 -5.21 -0.51 -6.97
N ALA A 111 -6.38 -0.30 -6.38
CA ALA A 111 -7.66 -0.17 -7.07
C ALA A 111 -7.97 1.33 -7.30
N LYS A 112 -9.18 1.63 -7.76
CA LYS A 112 -9.65 3.02 -7.87
C LYS A 112 -9.81 3.66 -6.47
N ASP A 113 -9.85 4.99 -6.43
CA ASP A 113 -10.21 5.77 -5.24
C ASP A 113 -9.35 5.49 -3.99
N ASN A 114 -8.04 5.32 -4.19
CA ASN A 114 -7.06 5.02 -3.13
C ASN A 114 -7.34 3.75 -2.32
N GLN A 115 -8.13 2.83 -2.87
CA GLN A 115 -8.37 1.51 -2.28
C GLN A 115 -7.34 0.50 -2.78
N TYR A 116 -7.21 -0.60 -2.04
CA TYR A 116 -6.34 -1.72 -2.41
C TYR A 116 -7.16 -3.00 -2.44
N THR A 117 -6.95 -3.79 -3.48
CA THR A 117 -7.48 -5.15 -3.56
C THR A 117 -6.33 -6.12 -3.31
N PHE A 118 -6.56 -7.09 -2.44
CA PHE A 118 -5.64 -8.22 -2.30
C PHE A 118 -6.33 -9.53 -2.64
N THR A 119 -5.57 -10.44 -3.25
CA THR A 119 -5.99 -11.80 -3.61
C THR A 119 -5.00 -12.79 -3.04
N TYR A 120 -5.46 -13.97 -2.68
CA TYR A 120 -4.63 -15.03 -2.11
C TYR A 120 -5.27 -16.40 -2.36
N LYS A 121 -4.48 -17.45 -2.25
CA LYS A 121 -4.95 -18.82 -2.07
C LYS A 121 -4.72 -19.24 -0.63
N LEU A 122 -5.66 -20.01 -0.08
CA LEU A 122 -5.56 -20.56 1.26
C LEU A 122 -5.70 -22.08 1.16
N SER A 123 -4.70 -22.79 1.68
CA SER A 123 -4.73 -24.25 1.78
C SER A 123 -4.73 -24.68 3.23
N MET A 124 -5.39 -25.78 3.54
CA MET A 124 -5.38 -26.40 4.87
C MET A 124 -5.79 -27.86 4.78
N SER A 125 -5.53 -28.62 5.83
CA SER A 125 -5.95 -30.00 5.98
C SER A 125 -7.07 -30.10 7.02
N THR A 126 -7.98 -31.04 6.80
CA THR A 126 -9.04 -31.43 7.73
C THR A 126 -9.14 -32.96 7.77
N PRO A 127 -9.89 -33.54 8.72
CA PRO A 127 -10.18 -34.98 8.71
C PRO A 127 -10.89 -35.46 7.45
N LEU A 128 -11.50 -34.54 6.67
CA LEU A 128 -12.17 -34.84 5.40
C LEU A 128 -11.24 -34.68 4.18
N GLY A 129 -9.97 -34.36 4.38
CA GLY A 129 -8.97 -34.20 3.34
C GLY A 129 -8.39 -32.78 3.24
N GLU A 130 -7.57 -32.57 2.21
CA GLU A 130 -6.93 -31.29 1.93
C GLU A 130 -7.87 -30.35 1.16
N MET A 131 -7.93 -29.10 1.60
CA MET A 131 -8.57 -27.98 0.89
C MET A 131 -7.49 -27.10 0.28
N LYS A 132 -7.61 -26.79 -1.01
CA LYS A 132 -6.60 -26.06 -1.82
C LYS A 132 -7.24 -25.00 -2.70
#